data_AF-A0A532CHS3-F1
#
_entry.id   AF-A0A532CHS3-F1
#
_cell.length_a   1.000
_cell.length_b   1.000
_cell.length_c   1.000
_cell.angle_alpha   90.00
_cell.angle_beta   90.00
_cell.angle_gamma   90.00
#
_symmetry.space_group_name_H-M   'P 1'
#
loop_
_entity.id
_entity.type
_entity.pdbx_description
1 polymer ?
#
loop_
_entity_poly.entity_id
_entity_poly.type
_entity_poly.pdbx_seq_one_letter_code
_entity_poly.pdbx_strand_id
1 'polypeptide(L)'
;MEPAQAPPVTFSSFVISLGSSSLMLMGEQLDPNQASIPVNLPQAKEIIDLLSVLEDKTKGNLTADEQTVLRDMLYALRMKYVTLASPK
;
A
#
# COMPACT_ATOMS: atom_id res chain seq x y z
N MET A 1 28.07 20.30 3.16
CA MET A 1 26.84 19.56 3.49
C MET A 1 26.87 18.28 2.69
N GLU A 2 27.06 17.14 3.34
CA GLU A 2 26.92 15.83 2.69
C GLU A 2 25.45 15.64 2.30
N PRO A 3 25.14 15.14 1.09
CA PRO A 3 23.78 14.74 0.77
C PRO A 3 23.42 13.57 1.68
N ALA A 4 22.41 13.74 2.53
CA ALA A 4 21.86 12.66 3.34
C ALA A 4 21.44 11.52 2.40
N GLN A 5 22.23 10.46 2.33
CA GLN A 5 21.86 9.25 1.59
C GLN A 5 20.66 8.65 2.32
N ALA A 6 19.45 8.89 1.78
CA ALA A 6 18.26 8.21 2.25
C ALA A 6 18.53 6.70 2.17
N PRO A 7 18.14 5.92 3.21
CA PRO A 7 18.36 4.49 3.20
C PRO A 7 17.79 3.87 1.92
N PRO A 8 18.43 2.82 1.37
CA PRO A 8 17.95 2.18 0.15
C PRO A 8 16.52 1.67 0.36
N VAL A 9 15.66 1.89 -0.63
CA VAL A 9 14.28 1.41 -0.62
C VAL A 9 14.31 -0.12 -0.60
N THR A 10 13.75 -0.71 0.46
CA THR A 10 13.54 -2.16 0.58
C THR A 10 12.18 -2.54 0.00
N PHE A 11 12.00 -3.82 -0.37
CA PHE A 11 10.70 -4.32 -0.83
C PHE A 11 9.58 -4.04 0.16
N SER A 12 9.81 -4.30 1.46
CA SER A 12 8.83 -4.01 2.52
C SER A 12 8.49 -2.52 2.58
N SER A 13 9.48 -1.62 2.50
CA SER A 13 9.21 -0.18 2.50
C SER A 13 8.43 0.28 1.26
N PHE A 14 8.67 -0.33 0.11
CA PHE A 14 7.94 -0.07 -1.13
C PHE A 14 6.48 -0.53 -1.04
N VAL A 15 6.22 -1.74 -0.52
CA VAL A 15 4.87 -2.26 -0.28
C VAL A 15 4.10 -1.37 0.69
N ILE A 16 4.76 -0.94 1.79
CA ILE A 16 4.16 -0.03 2.77
C ILE A 16 3.82 1.31 2.13
N SER A 17 4.71 1.89 1.32
CA SER A 17 4.45 3.16 0.63
C SER A 17 3.25 3.10 -0.33
N LEU A 18 3.13 2.02 -1.10
CA LEU A 18 1.96 1.77 -1.95
C LEU A 18 0.69 1.58 -1.12
N GLY A 19 0.76 0.78 -0.06
CA GLY A 19 -0.37 0.54 0.83
C GLY A 19 -0.87 1.82 1.49
N SER A 20 0.03 2.65 2.03
CA SER A 20 -0.28 3.97 2.55
C SER A 20 -0.97 4.86 1.52
N SER A 21 -0.47 4.89 0.29
CA SER A 21 -1.09 5.66 -0.81
C SER A 21 -2.53 5.18 -1.09
N SER A 22 -2.76 3.87 -1.10
CA SER A 22 -4.09 3.28 -1.28
C SER A 22 -5.03 3.63 -0.11
N LEU A 23 -4.53 3.60 1.13
CA LEU A 23 -5.29 4.01 2.31
C LEU A 23 -5.68 5.50 2.28
N MET A 24 -4.77 6.39 1.86
CA MET A 24 -5.07 7.81 1.72
C MET A 24 -6.13 8.07 0.66
N LEU A 25 -6.08 7.35 -0.47
CA LEU A 25 -7.12 7.39 -1.51
C LEU A 25 -8.46 6.81 -1.03
N MET A 26 -8.45 5.99 0.01
CA MET A 26 -9.65 5.53 0.72
C MET A 26 -10.12 6.50 1.81
N GLY A 27 -9.46 7.65 1.97
CA GLY A 27 -9.80 8.69 2.94
C GLY A 27 -9.12 8.54 4.31
N GLU A 28 -8.12 7.66 4.43
CA GLU A 28 -7.35 7.56 5.67
C GLU A 28 -6.38 8.75 5.81
N GLN A 29 -6.32 9.29 7.04
CA GLN A 29 -5.32 10.27 7.41
C GLN A 29 -4.18 9.57 8.15
N LEU A 30 -3.05 9.40 7.46
CA LEU A 30 -1.88 8.70 8.00
C LEU A 30 -0.95 9.65 8.77
N ASP A 31 -0.95 10.92 8.38
CA ASP A 31 -0.18 11.97 9.05
C ASP A 31 -1.08 13.15 9.44
N PRO A 32 -0.89 13.76 10.63
CA PRO A 32 -1.64 14.95 11.03
C PRO A 32 -1.36 16.18 10.15
N ASN A 33 -0.23 16.19 9.44
CA ASN A 33 0.15 17.26 8.50
C ASN A 33 -0.15 16.91 7.03
N GLN A 34 -0.82 15.79 6.76
CA GLN A 34 -1.18 15.36 5.42
C GLN A 34 -2.12 16.37 4.75
N ALA A 35 -1.82 16.71 3.48
CA ALA A 35 -2.77 17.46 2.67
C ALA A 35 -4.03 16.61 2.42
N SER A 36 -5.22 17.22 2.47
CA SER A 36 -6.47 16.50 2.16
C SER A 36 -6.41 15.92 0.75
N ILE A 37 -6.41 14.59 0.68
CA ILE A 37 -6.47 13.85 -0.58
C ILE A 37 -7.94 13.49 -0.83
N PRO A 38 -8.51 13.80 -2.01
CA PRO A 38 -9.86 13.39 -2.32
C PRO A 38 -9.96 11.86 -2.38
N VAL A 39 -11.03 11.31 -1.80
CA VAL A 39 -11.30 9.87 -1.85
C VAL A 39 -11.48 9.45 -3.31
N ASN A 40 -10.68 8.47 -3.72
CA ASN A 40 -10.70 7.90 -5.07
C ASN A 40 -10.55 6.38 -4.97
N LEU A 41 -11.68 5.70 -4.73
CA LEU A 41 -11.73 4.24 -4.65
C LEU A 41 -11.23 3.55 -5.93
N PRO A 42 -11.57 3.98 -7.16
CA PRO A 42 -11.00 3.40 -8.37
C PRO A 42 -9.47 3.36 -8.36
N GLN A 43 -8.81 4.47 -8.03
CA GLN A 43 -7.35 4.54 -7.97
C GLN A 43 -6.79 3.71 -6.80
N ALA A 44 -7.47 3.68 -5.65
CA ALA A 44 -7.09 2.81 -4.55
C ALA A 44 -7.11 1.33 -4.97
N LYS A 45 -8.10 0.92 -5.78
CA LYS A 45 -8.21 -0.43 -6.35
C LYS A 45 -7.05 -0.74 -7.29
N GLU A 46 -6.65 0.19 -8.16
CA GLU A 46 -5.50 -0.01 -9.06
C GLU A 46 -4.22 -0.34 -8.27
N ILE A 47 -4.01 0.31 -7.13
CA ILE A 47 -2.86 0.01 -6.26
C ILE A 47 -2.98 -1.39 -5.64
N ILE A 48 -4.18 -1.80 -5.21
CA ILE A 48 -4.42 -3.18 -4.71
C ILE A 48 -4.14 -4.21 -5.81
N ASP A 49 -4.61 -3.94 -7.03
CA ASP A 49 -4.37 -4.82 -8.17
C ASP A 49 -2.87 -4.90 -8.48
N LEU A 50 -2.15 -3.76 -8.42
CA LEU A 50 -0.70 -3.72 -8.60
C LEU A 50 0.04 -4.56 -7.54
N LEU A 51 -0.31 -4.40 -6.26
CA LEU A 51 0.24 -5.22 -5.17
C LEU A 51 -0.07 -6.70 -5.37
N SER A 52 -1.23 -7.03 -5.93
CA SER A 52 -1.63 -8.42 -6.25
C SER A 52 -0.78 -9.00 -7.39
N VAL A 53 -0.47 -8.19 -8.41
CA VAL A 53 0.47 -8.59 -9.47
C VAL A 53 1.88 -8.79 -8.91
N LEU A 54 2.33 -7.93 -7.99
CA LEU A 54 3.62 -8.09 -7.33
C LEU A 54 3.69 -9.39 -6.53
N GLU A 55 2.63 -9.76 -5.80
CA GLU A 55 2.55 -11.03 -5.07
C GLU A 55 2.77 -12.24 -6.00
N ASP A 56 2.10 -12.25 -7.16
CA ASP A 56 2.26 -13.32 -8.14
C ASP A 56 3.66 -13.33 -8.77
N LYS A 57 4.14 -12.17 -9.22
CA LYS A 57 5.41 -12.04 -9.94
C LYS A 57 6.65 -12.26 -9.06
N THR A 58 6.55 -12.00 -7.76
CA THR A 58 7.67 -12.15 -6.83
C THR A 58 7.64 -13.46 -6.05
N LYS A 59 6.66 -14.33 -6.30
CA LYS A 59 6.54 -15.62 -5.63
C LYS A 59 7.82 -16.45 -5.78
N GLY A 60 8.34 -16.94 -4.66
CA GLY A 60 9.59 -17.70 -4.60
C GLY A 60 10.87 -16.83 -4.56
N ASN A 61 10.76 -15.52 -4.72
CA ASN A 61 11.87 -14.56 -4.58
C ASN A 61 11.79 -13.71 -3.31
N LEU A 62 10.68 -13.79 -2.56
CA LEU A 62 10.50 -13.06 -1.30
C LEU A 62 11.04 -13.85 -0.10
N THR A 63 11.62 -13.13 0.84
CA THR A 63 11.84 -13.63 2.20
C THR A 63 10.50 -13.84 2.93
N ALA A 64 10.53 -14.57 4.05
CA ALA A 64 9.33 -14.81 4.86
C ALA A 64 8.71 -13.51 5.40
N ASP A 65 9.55 -12.54 5.75
CA ASP A 65 9.12 -11.22 6.23
C ASP A 65 8.43 -10.43 5.10
N GLU A 66 9.08 -10.29 3.95
CA GLU A 66 8.53 -9.59 2.79
C GLU A 66 7.21 -10.18 2.31
N GLN A 67 7.12 -11.51 2.29
CA GLN A 67 5.88 -12.21 1.95
C GLN A 67 4.77 -11.91 2.95
N THR A 68 5.08 -11.84 4.25
CA THR A 68 4.10 -11.54 5.29
C THR A 68 3.62 -10.10 5.17
N VAL A 69 4.54 -9.15 5.03
CA VAL A 69 4.22 -7.72 4.82
C VAL A 69 3.30 -7.52 3.62
N LEU A 70 3.59 -8.16 2.49
CA LEU A 70 2.76 -8.05 1.29
C LEU A 70 1.37 -8.65 1.48
N ARG A 71 1.28 -9.84 2.08
CA ARG A 71 0.00 -10.50 2.34
C ARG A 71 -0.88 -9.70 3.28
N ASP A 72 -0.31 -9.24 4.39
CA ASP A 72 -1.05 -8.51 5.42
C ASP A 72 -1.53 -7.16 4.88
N MET A 73 -0.69 -6.48 4.09
CA MET A 73 -1.06 -5.24 3.41
C MET A 73 -2.20 -5.47 2.42
N LEU A 74 -2.08 -6.47 1.53
CA LEU A 74 -3.14 -6.82 0.58
C LEU A 74 -4.46 -7.15 1.28
N TYR A 75 -4.41 -7.92 2.37
CA TYR A 75 -5.59 -8.28 3.14
C TYR A 75 -6.27 -7.03 3.73
N ALA A 76 -5.51 -6.18 4.42
CA ALA A 76 -6.02 -4.97 5.06
C ALA A 76 -6.67 -4.03 4.03
N LEU A 77 -6.00 -3.79 2.90
CA LEU A 77 -6.50 -2.92 1.84
C LEU A 77 -7.78 -3.47 1.20
N ARG A 78 -7.83 -4.78 0.89
CA ARG A 78 -9.02 -5.41 0.30
C ARG A 78 -10.22 -5.33 1.25
N MET A 79 -10.03 -5.63 2.53
CA MET A 79 -11.09 -5.53 3.54
C MET A 79 -11.66 -4.10 3.64
N LYS A 80 -10.76 -3.11 3.70
CA LYS A 80 -11.17 -1.70 3.78
C LYS A 80 -11.87 -1.25 2.50
N TYR A 81 -11.31 -1.61 1.33
CA TYR A 81 -11.91 -1.31 0.05
C TYR A 81 -13.34 -1.86 -0.07
N VAL A 82 -13.54 -3.14 0.26
CA VAL A 82 -14.87 -3.77 0.22
C VAL A 82 -15.85 -3.07 1.17
N THR A 83 -15.39 -2.66 2.35
CA THR A 83 -16.21 -1.93 3.33
C THR A 83 -16.69 -0.57 2.77
N LEU A 84 -15.84 0.11 2.00
CA LEU A 84 -16.17 1.41 1.41
C LEU A 84 -16.93 1.29 0.09
N ALA A 85 -16.67 0.25 -0.69
CA ALA A 85 -17.29 0.01 -2.00
C ALA A 85 -18.66 -0.66 -1.90
N SER A 86 -18.96 -1.32 -0.78
CA SER A 86 -20.28 -1.90 -0.54
C SER A 86 -21.25 -0.79 -0.13
N PRO A 87 -22.30 -0.51 -0.92
CA PRO A 87 -23.33 0.44 -0.51
C PRO A 87 -24.03 -0.11 0.75
N LYS A 88 -24.24 0.79 1.71
CA LYS A 88 -25.00 0.50 2.93
C LYS A 88 -26.49 0.41 2.63
#